data_AF-A0A8J6GVK7-F1
#
_entry.id   AF-A0A8J6GVK7-F1
#
_cell.length_a   1.000
_cell.length_b   1.000
_cell.length_c   1.000
_cell.angle_alpha   90.00
_cell.angle_beta   90.00
_cell.angle_gamma   90.00
#
_symmetry.space_group_name_H-M   'P 1'
#
loop_
_entity.id
_entity.type
_entity.pdbx_description
1 polymer ?
#
loop_
_entity_poly.entity_id
_entity_poly.type
_entity_poly.pdbx_seq_one_letter_code
_entity_poly.pdbx_strand_id
1 'polypeptide(L)'
;MKNAVPKNDKKRRKQLVEDVAKLEREMEQRHREELEQLKLAFVDSKEKKAALEKEREERIAEAEIENLAGARHVESEKLAQILAARELEIKHIPSDGHCMYGALEDQLREQDCALTVAALRKRTAEYMQSHSEDFLPFLTNPNTGNVYTPEEFGKYCDDIVNTAAWGGQLELRALSHILQTPIEVLQADAPPIVVGEEYSRNPLVLVYMRHAYGLGEHYNSVTRLVNSATENCN
;
A
#
# COMPACT_ATOMS: atom_id res chain seq x y z
N MET A 1 -63.31 -31.49 50.89
CA MET A 1 -64.37 -30.52 50.55
C MET A 1 -64.20 -30.14 49.08
N LYS A 2 -65.26 -30.28 48.27
CA LYS A 2 -65.26 -30.02 46.83
C LYS A 2 -65.38 -28.50 46.64
N ASN A 3 -64.34 -27.81 46.19
CA ASN A 3 -64.44 -26.39 45.84
C ASN A 3 -65.03 -26.28 44.43
N ALA A 4 -66.32 -25.94 44.38
CA ALA A 4 -67.09 -25.76 43.17
C ALA A 4 -66.67 -24.47 42.43
N VAL A 5 -66.39 -24.59 41.13
CA VAL A 5 -66.19 -23.46 40.23
C VAL A 5 -67.55 -22.75 40.03
N PRO A 6 -67.69 -21.43 40.27
CA PRO A 6 -68.96 -20.74 40.14
C PRO A 6 -69.41 -20.64 38.68
N LYS A 7 -70.69 -20.98 38.42
CA LYS A 7 -71.34 -20.91 37.11
C LYS A 7 -71.63 -19.45 36.71
N ASN A 8 -71.01 -19.02 35.61
CA ASN A 8 -71.50 -18.06 34.60
C ASN A 8 -72.08 -16.70 35.07
N ASP A 9 -71.18 -15.76 35.40
CA ASP A 9 -71.53 -14.37 35.74
C ASP A 9 -71.49 -13.48 34.48
N LYS A 10 -72.64 -13.34 33.81
CA LYS A 10 -72.80 -12.69 32.49
C LYS A 10 -72.21 -11.27 32.41
N LYS A 11 -72.21 -10.54 33.54
CA LYS A 11 -71.66 -9.18 33.65
C LYS A 11 -70.12 -9.17 33.62
N ARG A 12 -69.48 -10.11 34.32
CA ARG A 12 -68.01 -10.28 34.28
C ARG A 12 -67.53 -10.70 32.90
N ARG A 13 -68.28 -11.58 32.22
CA ARG A 13 -67.96 -11.99 30.84
C ARG A 13 -68.07 -10.83 29.86
N LYS A 14 -69.06 -9.95 30.01
CA LYS A 14 -69.21 -8.75 29.17
C LYS A 14 -68.06 -7.76 29.42
N GLN A 15 -67.70 -7.52 30.67
CA GLN A 15 -66.57 -6.67 31.04
C GLN A 15 -65.25 -7.19 30.45
N LEU A 16 -64.97 -8.49 30.59
CA LEU A 16 -63.76 -9.11 30.03
C LEU A 16 -63.68 -8.97 28.50
N VAL A 17 -64.81 -9.08 27.79
CA VAL A 17 -64.85 -8.89 26.33
C VAL A 17 -64.58 -7.43 25.95
N GLU A 18 -65.12 -6.47 26.71
CA GLU A 18 -64.84 -5.04 26.51
C GLU A 18 -63.37 -4.69 26.80
N ASP A 19 -62.79 -5.26 27.86
CA ASP A 19 -61.39 -5.08 28.24
C ASP A 19 -60.44 -5.69 27.18
N VAL A 20 -60.74 -6.89 26.66
CA VAL A 20 -59.99 -7.51 25.57
C VAL A 20 -60.06 -6.65 24.31
N ALA A 21 -61.26 -6.20 23.91
CA ALA A 21 -61.42 -5.35 22.72
C ALA A 21 -60.75 -3.97 22.87
N LYS A 22 -60.56 -3.49 24.11
CA LYS A 22 -59.80 -2.27 24.40
C LYS A 22 -58.29 -2.52 24.28
N LEU A 23 -57.80 -3.60 24.89
CA LEU A 23 -56.40 -4.01 24.81
C LEU A 23 -55.95 -4.33 23.39
N GLU A 24 -56.80 -4.96 22.58
CA GLU A 24 -56.55 -5.21 21.15
C GLU A 24 -56.38 -3.90 20.38
N ARG A 25 -57.28 -2.92 20.58
CA ARG A 25 -57.17 -1.60 19.95
C ARG A 25 -55.92 -0.84 20.39
N GLU A 26 -55.57 -0.87 21.67
CA GLU A 26 -54.35 -0.25 22.19
C GLU A 26 -53.07 -0.94 21.66
N MET A 27 -53.12 -2.26 21.47
CA MET A 27 -52.01 -3.01 20.87
C MET A 27 -51.84 -2.71 19.38
N GLU A 28 -52.92 -2.64 18.61
CA GLU A 28 -52.91 -2.25 17.20
C GLU A 28 -52.44 -0.81 16.99
N GLN A 29 -52.85 0.10 17.87
CA GLN A 29 -52.38 1.49 17.82
C GLN A 29 -50.88 1.58 18.09
N ARG A 30 -50.37 0.93 19.14
CA ARG A 30 -48.93 0.89 19.44
C ARG A 30 -48.13 0.28 18.30
N HIS A 31 -48.60 -0.83 17.72
CA HIS A 31 -47.93 -1.46 16.59
C HIS A 31 -47.86 -0.53 15.37
N ARG A 32 -48.92 0.23 15.11
CA ARG A 32 -48.94 1.22 14.03
C ARG A 32 -47.93 2.34 14.26
N GLU A 33 -47.87 2.88 15.48
CA GLU A 33 -46.92 3.92 15.87
C GLU A 33 -45.47 3.42 15.79
N GLU A 34 -45.19 2.20 16.25
CA GLU A 34 -43.86 1.57 16.14
C GLU A 34 -43.44 1.38 14.67
N LEU A 35 -44.34 0.92 13.80
CA LEU A 35 -44.07 0.77 12.37
C LEU A 35 -43.79 2.12 11.69
N GLU A 36 -44.48 3.18 12.10
CA GLU A 36 -44.27 4.52 11.56
C GLU A 36 -42.92 5.10 12.01
N GLN A 37 -42.57 4.92 13.29
CA GLN A 37 -41.25 5.30 13.80
C GLN A 37 -40.11 4.55 13.11
N LEU A 38 -40.25 3.24 12.88
CA LEU A 38 -39.26 2.43 12.17
C LEU A 38 -39.06 2.90 10.72
N LYS A 39 -40.15 3.25 10.02
CA LYS A 39 -40.06 3.80 8.66
C LYS A 39 -39.30 5.12 8.63
N LEU A 40 -39.58 6.03 9.56
CA LEU A 40 -38.89 7.32 9.66
C LEU A 40 -37.39 7.13 9.94
N ALA A 41 -37.05 6.25 10.89
CA ALA A 41 -35.65 5.94 11.19
C ALA A 41 -34.91 5.31 10.01
N PHE A 42 -35.59 4.45 9.22
CA PHE A 42 -35.01 3.86 8.02
C PHE A 42 -34.73 4.88 6.91
N VAL A 43 -35.66 5.83 6.70
CA VAL A 43 -35.47 6.91 5.72
C VAL A 43 -34.32 7.82 6.14
N ASP A 44 -34.29 8.28 7.39
CA ASP A 44 -33.20 9.11 7.94
C ASP A 44 -31.83 8.39 7.84
N SER A 45 -31.77 7.09 8.16
CA SER A 45 -30.55 6.30 8.03
C SER A 45 -30.09 6.18 6.57
N LYS A 46 -31.02 5.99 5.62
CA LYS A 46 -30.72 5.92 4.19
C LYS A 46 -30.23 7.26 3.66
N GLU A 47 -30.84 8.37 4.06
CA GLU A 47 -30.44 9.73 3.68
C GLU A 47 -29.04 10.07 4.23
N LYS A 48 -28.76 9.73 5.49
CA LYS A 48 -27.41 9.88 6.08
C LYS A 48 -26.36 9.05 5.34
N LYS A 49 -26.68 7.81 4.98
CA LYS A 49 -25.77 6.95 4.21
C LYS A 49 -25.51 7.53 2.82
N ALA A 50 -26.54 8.00 2.12
CA ALA A 50 -26.41 8.62 0.81
C ALA A 50 -25.61 9.93 0.87
N ALA A 51 -25.80 10.75 1.91
CA ALA A 51 -25.02 11.97 2.12
C ALA A 51 -23.54 11.66 2.37
N LEU A 52 -23.24 10.66 3.20
CA LEU A 52 -21.86 10.23 3.46
C LEU A 52 -21.18 9.65 2.21
N GLU A 53 -21.91 8.87 1.42
CA GLU A 53 -21.42 8.30 0.16
C GLU A 53 -21.12 9.42 -0.85
N LYS A 54 -22.02 10.41 -0.97
CA LYS A 54 -21.79 11.59 -1.81
C LYS A 54 -20.59 12.42 -1.35
N GLU A 55 -20.45 12.68 -0.06
CA GLU A 55 -19.28 13.41 0.50
C GLU A 55 -17.98 12.62 0.26
N ARG A 56 -18.04 11.29 0.32
CA ARG A 56 -16.90 10.43 -0.01
C ARG A 56 -16.54 10.52 -1.49
N GLU A 57 -17.52 10.49 -2.39
CA GLU A 57 -17.31 10.64 -3.83
C GLU A 57 -16.76 12.03 -4.18
N GLU A 58 -17.29 13.10 -3.57
CA GLU A 58 -16.79 14.47 -3.75
C GLU A 58 -15.33 14.60 -3.29
N ARG A 59 -14.97 14.05 -2.13
CA ARG A 59 -13.57 14.01 -1.67
C ARG A 59 -12.64 13.22 -2.60
N ILE A 60 -13.13 12.12 -3.18
CA ILE A 60 -12.35 11.33 -4.13
C ILE A 60 -12.12 12.15 -5.41
N ALA A 61 -13.17 12.79 -5.94
CA ALA A 61 -13.06 13.61 -7.14
C ALA A 61 -12.13 14.82 -6.95
N GLU A 62 -12.21 15.50 -5.81
CA GLU A 62 -11.29 16.60 -5.45
C GLU A 62 -9.84 16.11 -5.37
N ALA A 63 -9.60 14.98 -4.69
CA ALA A 63 -8.27 14.39 -4.61
C ALA A 63 -7.76 13.92 -5.99
N GLU A 64 -8.62 13.43 -6.88
CA GLU A 64 -8.25 13.07 -8.26
C GLU A 64 -7.83 14.30 -9.08
N ILE A 65 -8.55 15.42 -8.95
CA ILE A 65 -8.19 16.68 -9.61
C ILE A 65 -6.85 17.21 -9.08
N GLU A 66 -6.64 17.19 -7.76
CA GLU A 66 -5.35 17.57 -7.17
C GLU A 66 -4.22 16.64 -7.63
N ASN A 67 -4.50 15.34 -7.78
CA ASN A 67 -3.53 14.37 -8.29
C ASN A 67 -3.16 14.58 -9.76
N LEU A 68 -4.05 15.12 -10.61
CA LEU A 68 -3.74 15.39 -12.02
C LEU A 68 -2.61 16.43 -12.20
N ALA A 69 -2.53 17.43 -11.32
CA ALA A 69 -1.40 18.37 -11.28
C ALA A 69 -0.38 18.02 -10.18
N GLY A 70 -0.61 16.89 -9.49
CA GLY A 70 0.18 16.47 -8.35
C GLY A 70 1.59 16.05 -8.75
N ALA A 71 2.54 16.23 -7.83
CA ALA A 71 3.94 15.86 -8.03
C ALA A 71 4.11 14.42 -8.53
N ARG A 72 3.26 13.50 -8.08
CA ARG A 72 3.23 12.10 -8.54
C ARG A 72 2.93 11.96 -10.03
N HIS A 73 1.91 12.67 -10.54
CA HIS A 73 1.52 12.56 -11.94
C HIS A 73 2.62 13.14 -12.83
N VAL A 74 3.11 14.34 -12.49
CA VAL A 74 4.23 14.98 -13.20
C VAL A 74 5.48 14.11 -13.20
N GLU A 75 5.84 13.50 -12.07
CA GLU A 75 6.96 12.56 -11.97
C GLU A 75 6.75 11.32 -12.86
N SER A 76 5.55 10.76 -12.85
CA SER A 76 5.20 9.57 -13.65
C SER A 76 5.25 9.85 -15.15
N GLU A 77 4.75 11.02 -15.60
CA GLU A 77 4.81 11.43 -16.99
C GLU A 77 6.25 11.63 -17.48
N LYS A 78 7.09 12.30 -16.68
CA LYS A 78 8.52 12.46 -17.00
C LYS A 78 9.24 11.12 -17.12
N LEU A 79 9.02 10.21 -16.16
CA LEU A 79 9.60 8.87 -16.20
C LEU A 79 9.11 8.06 -17.40
N ALA A 80 7.83 8.15 -17.74
CA ALA A 80 7.28 7.50 -18.93
C ALA A 80 7.98 7.98 -20.20
N GLN A 81 8.27 9.29 -20.33
CA GLN A 81 9.03 9.82 -21.47
C GLN A 81 10.47 9.32 -21.51
N ILE A 82 11.16 9.29 -20.36
CA ILE A 82 12.55 8.77 -20.24
C ILE A 82 12.61 7.30 -20.63
N LEU A 83 11.65 6.50 -20.16
CA LEU A 83 11.58 5.06 -20.42
C LEU A 83 11.19 4.77 -21.88
N ALA A 84 10.23 5.50 -22.44
CA ALA A 84 9.82 5.35 -23.84
C ALA A 84 10.98 5.62 -24.81
N ALA A 85 11.82 6.64 -24.52
CA ALA A 85 13.02 6.93 -25.31
C ALA A 85 14.07 5.80 -25.26
N ARG A 86 13.94 4.86 -24.32
CA ARG A 86 14.82 3.71 -24.11
C ARG A 86 14.14 2.37 -24.46
N GLU A 87 12.93 2.39 -25.02
CA GLU A 87 12.12 1.18 -25.28
C GLU A 87 11.87 0.34 -24.02
N LEU A 88 11.67 1.02 -22.89
CA LEU A 88 11.39 0.42 -21.58
C LEU A 88 10.01 0.86 -21.06
N GLU A 89 9.47 0.08 -20.12
CA GLU A 89 8.32 0.44 -19.31
C GLU A 89 8.54 0.09 -17.83
N ILE A 90 7.82 0.77 -16.93
CA ILE A 90 7.89 0.48 -15.49
C ILE A 90 7.23 -0.87 -15.23
N LYS A 91 7.97 -1.75 -14.53
CA LYS A 91 7.43 -2.96 -13.94
C LYS A 91 7.24 -2.76 -12.44
N HIS A 92 5.98 -2.62 -12.03
CA HIS A 92 5.63 -2.28 -10.67
C HIS A 92 6.08 -3.33 -9.65
N ILE A 93 6.74 -2.88 -8.59
CA ILE A 93 7.16 -3.69 -7.43
C ILE A 93 6.28 -3.33 -6.23
N PRO A 94 5.87 -4.31 -5.39
CA PRO A 94 5.09 -4.05 -4.18
C PRO A 94 5.75 -3.03 -3.23
N SER A 95 4.93 -2.19 -2.61
CA SER A 95 5.36 -1.18 -1.63
C SER A 95 5.37 -1.77 -0.20
N ASP A 96 6.24 -2.74 0.05
CA ASP A 96 6.35 -3.48 1.33
C ASP A 96 7.64 -3.17 2.11
N GLY A 97 8.37 -2.11 1.75
CA GLY A 97 9.67 -1.75 2.32
C GLY A 97 10.84 -2.58 1.78
N HIS A 98 10.58 -3.56 0.92
CA HIS A 98 11.61 -4.34 0.23
C HIS A 98 11.80 -3.93 -1.24
N CYS A 99 11.14 -2.87 -1.70
CA CYS A 99 11.04 -2.51 -3.11
C CYS A 99 12.37 -2.42 -3.86
N MET A 100 13.43 -1.83 -3.28
CA MET A 100 14.76 -1.78 -3.91
C MET A 100 15.32 -3.18 -4.19
N TYR A 101 15.25 -4.07 -3.20
CA TYR A 101 15.71 -5.46 -3.33
C TYR A 101 14.79 -6.27 -4.25
N GLY A 102 13.47 -6.02 -4.20
CA GLY A 102 12.49 -6.66 -5.08
C GLY A 102 12.70 -6.29 -6.55
N ALA A 103 13.01 -5.02 -6.82
CA ALA A 103 13.33 -4.55 -8.16
C ALA A 103 14.63 -5.19 -8.70
N LEU A 104 15.65 -5.35 -7.85
CA LEU A 104 16.88 -6.06 -8.21
C LEU A 104 16.66 -7.56 -8.42
N GLU A 105 15.91 -8.23 -7.55
CA GLU A 105 15.52 -9.64 -7.72
C GLU A 105 14.79 -9.84 -9.06
N ASP A 106 13.93 -8.90 -9.44
CA ASP A 106 13.22 -8.93 -10.70
C ASP A 106 14.17 -8.78 -11.91
N GLN A 107 15.03 -7.75 -11.92
CA GLN A 107 16.04 -7.54 -12.97
C GLN A 107 17.01 -8.72 -13.11
N LEU A 108 17.45 -9.31 -12.00
CA LEU A 108 18.37 -10.44 -11.98
C LEU A 108 17.74 -11.69 -12.59
N ARG A 109 16.42 -11.88 -12.42
CA ARG A 109 15.69 -13.01 -13.00
C ARG A 109 15.64 -12.95 -14.51
N GLU A 110 15.56 -11.75 -15.09
CA GLU A 110 15.65 -11.54 -16.55
C GLU A 110 17.06 -11.84 -17.09
N GLN A 111 18.07 -11.89 -16.22
CA GLN A 111 19.46 -12.25 -16.55
C GLN A 111 19.83 -13.68 -16.10
N ASP A 112 18.84 -14.57 -15.94
CA ASP A 112 19.00 -15.96 -15.48
C ASP A 112 19.72 -16.11 -14.13
N CYS A 113 19.62 -15.10 -13.25
CA CYS A 113 20.18 -15.10 -11.91
C CYS A 113 19.07 -15.15 -10.85
N ALA A 114 18.89 -16.32 -10.23
CA ALA A 114 17.84 -16.56 -9.24
C ALA A 114 18.27 -16.20 -7.81
N LEU A 115 18.61 -14.93 -7.55
CA LEU A 115 18.84 -14.45 -6.18
C LEU A 115 17.55 -13.89 -5.59
N THR A 116 17.24 -14.29 -4.35
CA THR A 116 16.04 -13.81 -3.66
C THR A 116 16.28 -12.49 -2.92
N VAL A 117 15.22 -11.74 -2.62
CA VAL A 117 15.28 -10.55 -1.72
C VAL A 117 16.04 -10.86 -0.42
N ALA A 118 15.74 -12.00 0.22
CA ALA A 118 16.41 -12.41 1.46
C ALA A 118 17.91 -12.67 1.24
N ALA A 119 18.28 -13.29 0.12
CA ALA A 119 19.68 -13.52 -0.21
C ALA A 119 20.43 -12.21 -0.51
N LEU A 120 19.79 -11.28 -1.23
CA LEU A 120 20.36 -9.96 -1.52
C LEU A 120 20.58 -9.16 -0.24
N ARG A 121 19.60 -9.10 0.66
CA ARG A 121 19.72 -8.44 1.98
C ARG A 121 20.86 -9.02 2.81
N LYS A 122 20.91 -10.35 2.92
CA LYS A 122 21.98 -11.05 3.64
C LYS A 122 23.36 -10.71 3.10
N ARG A 123 23.55 -10.84 1.77
CA ARG A 123 24.84 -10.54 1.13
C ARG A 123 25.23 -9.08 1.28
N THR A 124 24.26 -8.17 1.23
CA THR A 124 24.48 -6.72 1.42
C THR A 124 25.05 -6.46 2.81
N ALA A 125 24.40 -6.96 3.85
CA ALA A 125 24.88 -6.81 5.22
C ALA A 125 26.27 -7.45 5.43
N GLU A 126 26.50 -8.67 4.92
CA GLU A 126 27.81 -9.34 5.00
C GLU A 126 28.92 -8.54 4.30
N TYR A 127 28.62 -7.96 3.13
CA TYR A 127 29.56 -7.13 2.40
C TYR A 127 29.87 -5.84 3.15
N MET A 128 28.85 -5.14 3.63
CA MET A 128 29.02 -3.89 4.38
C MET A 128 29.80 -4.11 5.68
N GLN A 129 29.53 -5.21 6.41
CA GLN A 129 30.30 -5.56 7.61
C GLN A 129 31.78 -5.84 7.32
N SER A 130 32.07 -6.55 6.23
CA SER A 130 33.46 -6.87 5.84
C SER A 130 34.24 -5.69 5.26
N HIS A 131 33.56 -4.61 4.88
CA HIS A 131 34.13 -3.40 4.29
C HIS A 131 33.67 -2.14 5.03
N SER A 132 33.55 -2.21 6.35
CA SER A 132 32.92 -1.16 7.16
C SER A 132 33.51 0.23 6.94
N GLU A 133 34.82 0.32 6.70
CA GLU A 133 35.53 1.58 6.47
C GLU A 133 35.01 2.35 5.24
N ASP A 134 34.46 1.65 4.25
CA ASP A 134 33.92 2.24 3.02
C ASP A 134 32.51 2.83 3.22
N PHE A 135 31.80 2.40 4.26
CA PHE A 135 30.38 2.76 4.49
C PHE A 135 30.18 3.68 5.70
N LEU A 136 30.95 3.47 6.76
CA LEU A 136 30.80 4.17 8.04
C LEU A 136 30.89 5.71 7.93
N PRO A 137 31.73 6.31 7.05
CA PRO A 137 31.75 7.77 6.86
C PRO A 137 30.42 8.37 6.37
N PHE A 138 29.52 7.58 5.80
CA PHE A 138 28.24 8.02 5.25
C PHE A 138 27.04 7.73 6.16
N LEU A 139 27.27 7.09 7.31
CA LEU A 139 26.24 6.71 8.26
C LEU A 139 26.35 7.57 9.51
N THR A 140 25.36 8.44 9.73
CA THR A 140 25.32 9.35 10.87
C THR A 140 24.06 9.14 11.71
N ASN A 141 24.19 9.18 13.03
CA ASN A 141 23.06 9.12 13.94
C ASN A 141 22.25 10.42 13.83
N PRO A 142 20.94 10.37 13.50
CA PRO A 142 20.14 11.57 13.24
C PRO A 142 19.96 12.45 14.48
N ASN A 143 20.10 11.89 15.69
CA ASN A 143 19.96 12.65 16.94
C ASN A 143 21.25 13.33 17.36
N THR A 144 22.41 12.73 17.07
CA THR A 144 23.71 13.24 17.52
C THR A 144 24.51 13.92 16.42
N GLY A 145 24.21 13.62 15.16
CA GLY A 145 24.98 14.05 13.98
C GLY A 145 26.34 13.37 13.84
N ASN A 146 26.72 12.49 14.76
CA ASN A 146 28.00 11.78 14.72
C ASN A 146 27.92 10.57 13.79
N VAL A 147 29.06 10.17 13.23
CA VAL A 147 29.18 8.90 12.52
C VAL A 147 28.82 7.73 13.44
N TYR A 148 28.27 6.67 12.86
CA TYR A 148 27.88 5.49 13.62
C TYR A 148 29.06 4.90 14.39
N THR A 149 28.80 4.44 15.62
CA THR A 149 29.74 3.57 16.33
C THR A 149 29.76 2.17 15.69
N PRO A 150 30.77 1.33 15.96
CA PRO A 150 30.77 -0.06 15.49
C PRO A 150 29.51 -0.83 15.90
N GLU A 151 28.96 -0.57 17.08
CA GLU A 151 27.72 -1.19 17.56
C GLU A 151 26.49 -0.71 16.79
N GLU A 152 26.39 0.59 16.50
CA GLU A 152 25.31 1.17 15.68
C GLU A 152 25.38 0.65 14.25
N PHE A 153 26.59 0.53 13.69
CA PHE A 153 26.81 -0.06 12.36
C PHE A 153 26.45 -1.54 12.31
N GLY A 154 26.81 -2.30 13.35
CA GLY A 154 26.39 -3.70 13.50
C GLY A 154 24.87 -3.83 13.50
N LYS A 155 24.19 -3.00 14.29
CA LYS A 155 22.72 -2.94 14.32
C LYS A 155 22.13 -2.58 12.96
N TYR A 156 22.72 -1.61 12.25
CA TYR A 156 22.29 -1.23 10.91
C TYR A 156 22.34 -2.41 9.94
N CYS A 157 23.44 -3.17 9.95
CA CYS A 157 23.56 -4.36 9.12
C CYS A 157 22.58 -5.47 9.54
N ASP A 158 22.32 -5.64 10.83
CA ASP A 158 21.31 -6.57 11.32
C ASP A 158 19.90 -6.17 10.88
N ASP A 159 19.57 -4.88 10.91
CA ASP A 159 18.29 -4.34 10.45
C ASP A 159 18.09 -4.58 8.94
N ILE A 160 19.14 -4.46 8.12
CA ILE A 160 19.10 -4.79 6.68
C ILE A 160 18.61 -6.22 6.46
N VAL A 161 19.09 -7.18 7.25
CA VAL A 161 18.75 -8.60 7.09
C VAL A 161 17.38 -8.93 7.66
N ASN A 162 17.08 -8.42 8.85
CA ASN A 162 15.98 -8.93 9.68
C ASN A 162 14.71 -8.10 9.61
N THR A 163 14.71 -6.98 8.88
CA THR A 163 13.57 -6.05 8.84
C THR A 163 13.25 -5.58 7.41
N ALA A 164 12.16 -4.81 7.29
CA ALA A 164 11.82 -4.07 6.07
C ALA A 164 12.49 -2.68 6.01
N ALA A 165 13.68 -2.52 6.61
CA ALA A 165 14.48 -1.31 6.45
C ALA A 165 14.68 -1.02 4.96
N TRP A 166 14.41 0.24 4.59
CA TRP A 166 14.52 0.72 3.23
C TRP A 166 15.98 0.73 2.81
N GLY A 167 16.27 0.22 1.61
CA GLY A 167 17.61 0.33 1.02
C GLY A 167 17.75 1.60 0.20
N GLY A 168 18.98 2.06 0.03
CA GLY A 168 19.32 3.18 -0.83
C GLY A 168 20.71 3.07 -1.43
N GLN A 169 21.37 4.22 -1.59
CA GLN A 169 22.64 4.32 -2.32
C GLN A 169 23.75 3.41 -1.76
N LEU A 170 23.86 3.27 -0.44
CA LEU A 170 24.90 2.46 0.20
C LEU A 170 24.70 0.97 -0.11
N GLU A 171 23.45 0.49 -0.01
CA GLU A 171 23.09 -0.88 -0.33
C GLU A 171 23.27 -1.15 -1.82
N LEU A 172 22.89 -0.21 -2.71
CA LEU A 172 23.14 -0.32 -4.15
C LEU A 172 24.63 -0.42 -4.45
N ARG A 173 25.48 0.35 -3.75
CA ARG A 173 26.94 0.28 -3.90
C ARG A 173 27.48 -1.08 -3.50
N ALA A 174 27.07 -1.59 -2.34
CA ALA A 174 27.43 -2.94 -1.90
C ALA A 174 26.96 -4.01 -2.89
N LEU A 175 25.70 -3.93 -3.35
CA LEU A 175 25.11 -4.88 -4.30
C LEU A 175 25.79 -4.87 -5.65
N SER A 176 26.18 -3.69 -6.14
CA SER A 176 26.95 -3.59 -7.39
C SER A 176 28.30 -4.33 -7.28
N HIS A 177 29.00 -4.19 -6.16
CA HIS A 177 30.21 -4.96 -5.87
C HIS A 177 29.93 -6.46 -5.75
N ILE A 178 28.89 -6.88 -5.03
CA ILE A 178 28.52 -8.30 -4.87
C ILE A 178 28.19 -8.96 -6.22
N LEU A 179 27.46 -8.24 -7.07
CA LEU A 179 26.99 -8.73 -8.36
C LEU A 179 28.02 -8.51 -9.49
N GLN A 180 29.07 -7.73 -9.23
CA GLN A 180 30.06 -7.28 -10.21
C GLN A 180 29.37 -6.68 -11.46
N THR A 181 28.30 -5.92 -11.24
CA THR A 181 27.39 -5.43 -12.28
C THR A 181 26.99 -3.99 -11.97
N PRO A 182 27.01 -3.08 -12.95
CA PRO A 182 26.51 -1.72 -12.74
C PRO A 182 25.01 -1.73 -12.42
N ILE A 183 24.55 -0.77 -11.62
CA ILE A 183 23.13 -0.53 -11.35
C ILE A 183 22.83 0.90 -11.80
N GLU A 184 21.94 1.06 -12.78
CA GLU A 184 21.47 2.36 -13.26
C GLU A 184 20.11 2.67 -12.64
N VAL A 185 19.99 3.83 -12.00
CA VAL A 185 18.77 4.31 -11.36
C VAL A 185 18.23 5.51 -12.14
N LEU A 186 17.08 5.33 -12.78
CA LEU A 186 16.34 6.36 -13.51
C LEU A 186 15.46 7.15 -12.55
N GLN A 187 15.43 8.47 -12.69
CA GLN A 187 14.65 9.40 -11.87
C GLN A 187 14.11 10.54 -12.73
N ALA A 188 13.03 11.19 -12.31
CA ALA A 188 12.34 12.19 -13.14
C ALA A 188 13.09 13.53 -13.28
N ASP A 189 13.71 13.99 -12.20
CA ASP A 189 14.19 15.39 -12.10
C ASP A 189 15.71 15.54 -12.18
N ALA A 190 16.43 14.45 -12.44
CA ALA A 190 17.88 14.45 -12.57
C ALA A 190 18.36 13.36 -13.53
N PRO A 191 19.60 13.46 -14.05
CA PRO A 191 20.20 12.38 -14.84
C PRO A 191 20.19 11.03 -14.10
N PRO A 192 20.23 9.91 -14.85
CA PRO A 192 20.42 8.60 -14.27
C PRO A 192 21.65 8.55 -13.37
N ILE A 193 21.52 7.91 -12.20
CA ILE A 193 22.65 7.61 -11.33
C ILE A 193 23.15 6.22 -11.68
N VAL A 194 24.43 6.10 -12.01
CA VAL A 194 25.06 4.80 -12.25
C VAL A 194 25.96 4.46 -11.07
N VAL A 195 25.72 3.29 -10.48
CA VAL A 195 26.52 2.75 -9.38
C VAL A 195 27.31 1.57 -9.93
N GLY A 196 28.62 1.55 -9.68
CA GLY A 196 29.48 0.46 -10.15
C GLY A 196 29.97 0.62 -11.58
N GLU A 197 30.26 1.84 -12.02
CA GLU A 197 30.80 2.13 -13.35
C GLU A 197 32.12 1.40 -13.64
N GLU A 198 32.82 0.92 -12.60
CA GLU A 198 33.99 0.04 -12.73
C GLU A 198 33.69 -1.34 -13.35
N TYR A 199 32.42 -1.74 -13.42
CA TYR A 199 32.00 -3.02 -13.98
C TYR A 199 31.50 -2.87 -15.42
N SER A 200 31.78 -3.87 -16.26
CA SER A 200 31.46 -3.83 -17.70
C SER A 200 30.26 -4.71 -18.10
N ARG A 201 29.56 -5.32 -17.14
CA ARG A 201 28.35 -6.11 -17.41
C ARG A 201 27.19 -5.18 -17.80
N ASN A 202 26.18 -5.74 -18.45
CA ASN A 202 24.94 -5.00 -18.74
C ASN A 202 24.30 -4.54 -17.43
N PRO A 203 23.95 -3.25 -17.31
CA PRO A 203 23.44 -2.70 -16.06
C PRO A 203 22.09 -3.31 -15.67
N LEU A 204 21.86 -3.43 -14.36
CA LEU A 204 20.52 -3.62 -13.81
C LEU A 204 19.85 -2.25 -13.76
N VAL A 205 18.67 -2.11 -14.36
CA VAL A 205 18.01 -0.80 -14.49
C VAL A 205 16.84 -0.73 -13.53
N LEU A 206 16.86 0.27 -12.66
CA LEU A 206 15.82 0.56 -11.68
C LEU A 206 15.18 1.90 -11.98
N VAL A 207 13.92 2.08 -11.56
CA VAL A 207 13.24 3.38 -11.57
C VAL A 207 13.00 3.81 -10.14
N TYR A 208 13.50 4.98 -9.78
CA TYR A 208 13.28 5.61 -8.49
C TYR A 208 12.26 6.75 -8.61
N MET A 209 11.25 6.70 -7.77
CA MET A 209 10.14 7.65 -7.72
C MET A 209 10.06 8.24 -6.32
N ARG A 210 10.14 9.56 -6.20
CA ARG A 210 10.05 10.30 -4.92
C ARG A 210 8.61 10.46 -4.44
N HIS A 211 7.65 10.42 -5.35
CA HIS A 211 6.25 10.71 -5.11
C HIS A 211 5.31 9.54 -5.47
N ALA A 212 5.84 8.31 -5.59
CA ALA A 212 5.08 7.14 -6.03
C ALA A 212 3.87 6.81 -5.13
N TYR A 213 4.03 6.93 -3.82
CA TYR A 213 3.00 6.57 -2.83
C TYR A 213 2.90 7.61 -1.70
N GLY A 214 1.91 7.46 -0.83
CA GLY A 214 1.72 8.36 0.31
C GLY A 214 2.90 8.39 1.30
N LEU A 215 3.74 7.36 1.32
CA LEU A 215 4.99 7.31 2.10
C LEU A 215 6.21 7.90 1.35
N GLY A 216 6.04 8.30 0.09
CA GLY A 216 7.09 8.92 -0.72
C GLY A 216 7.85 7.93 -1.60
N GLU A 217 9.13 7.74 -1.28
CA GLU A 217 10.17 7.17 -2.13
C GLU A 217 9.98 5.67 -2.41
N HIS A 218 10.18 5.25 -3.66
CA HIS A 218 9.97 3.85 -4.08
C HIS A 218 10.81 3.47 -5.28
N TYR A 219 11.23 2.20 -5.33
CA TYR A 219 11.93 1.60 -6.47
C TYR A 219 11.02 0.63 -7.23
N ASN A 220 11.04 0.73 -8.56
CA ASN A 220 10.45 -0.25 -9.46
C ASN A 220 11.52 -0.87 -10.36
N SER A 221 11.19 -2.04 -10.92
CA SER A 221 11.95 -2.66 -12.00
C SER A 221 11.54 -2.04 -13.34
N VAL A 222 12.24 -2.38 -14.42
CA VAL A 222 11.83 -2.09 -15.79
C VAL A 222 11.65 -3.38 -16.57
N THR A 223 10.91 -3.33 -17.66
CA THR A 223 10.93 -4.39 -18.66
C THR A 223 10.93 -3.78 -20.06
N ARG A 224 11.25 -4.58 -21.08
CA ARG A 224 11.25 -4.11 -22.46
C ARG A 224 9.82 -3.83 -22.92
N LEU A 225 9.64 -2.71 -23.59
CA LEU A 225 8.37 -2.36 -24.21
C LEU A 225 8.08 -3.37 -25.34
N VAL A 226 7.11 -4.26 -25.13
CA VAL A 226 6.68 -5.21 -26.16
C VAL A 226 5.75 -4.48 -27.12
N ASN A 227 6.26 -4.10 -28.29
CA ASN A 227 5.42 -3.59 -29.37
C ASN A 227 4.51 -4.72 -29.90
N SER A 228 3.28 -4.80 -29.40
CA SER A 228 2.23 -5.73 -29.86
C SER A 228 1.68 -5.40 -31.26
N ALA A 229 2.47 -4.75 -32.12
CA ALA A 229 2.07 -4.28 -33.44
C ALA A 229 2.62 -5.11 -34.62
N THR A 230 3.41 -6.17 -34.38
CA THR A 230 4.04 -6.95 -35.48
C THR A 230 3.73 -8.45 -35.48
N GLU A 231 2.54 -8.87 -35.01
CA GLU A 231 2.07 -10.27 -35.16
C GLU A 231 0.96 -10.47 -36.22
N ASN A 232 0.62 -9.44 -37.02
CA ASN A 232 -0.33 -9.56 -38.14
C ASN A 232 0.32 -9.53 -39.53
N CYS A 233 1.46 -10.21 -39.69
CA CYS A 233 1.96 -10.58 -41.02
C CYS A 233 2.82 -11.84 -40.94
N ASN A 234 2.16 -13.00 -41.03
CA ASN A 234 2.64 -14.19 -41.74
C ASN A 234 1.45 -15.10 -42.05
#